data_AF-A0A0W8F216-F1
#
_entry.id   AF-A0A0W8F216-F1
#
_cell.length_a   1.000
_cell.length_b   1.000
_cell.length_c   1.000
_cell.angle_alpha   90.00
_cell.angle_beta   90.00
_cell.angle_gamma   90.00
#
_symmetry.space_group_name_H-M   'P 1'
#
loop_
_entity.id
_entity.type
_entity.pdbx_description
1 polymer ?
#
loop_
_entity_poly.entity_id
_entity_poly.type
_entity_poly.pdbx_seq_one_letter_code
_entity_poly.pdbx_strand_id
1 'polypeptide(L)'
;MNDASPHQIFVYEHKAGRLELFIRIIYWIAIGIVAWVYGLLAMICLVLQWFFILILGRRQQGLSDFAKGYFEYIVSRMPYLYFMTDVRPQVFPDPVKIYRGEG
;
A
#
# COMPACT_ATOMS: atom_id res chain seq x y z
N MET A 1 4.89 27.76 -12.99
CA MET A 1 3.72 27.69 -12.10
C MET A 1 3.32 26.21 -12.07
N ASN A 2 3.84 25.43 -11.11
CA ASN A 2 3.54 24.00 -11.02
C ASN A 2 2.07 23.86 -10.61
N ASP A 3 1.29 23.24 -11.48
CA ASP A 3 -0.07 22.73 -11.34
C ASP A 3 -0.18 21.57 -10.33
N ALA A 4 0.58 21.64 -9.24
CA ALA A 4 0.51 20.73 -8.11
C ALA A 4 -0.72 21.04 -7.22
N SER A 5 -1.90 21.20 -7.83
CA SER A 5 -3.14 21.16 -7.08
C SER A 5 -3.32 19.71 -6.57
N PRO A 6 -3.40 19.48 -5.25
CA PRO A 6 -3.64 18.14 -4.73
C PRO A 6 -4.97 17.63 -5.27
N HIS A 7 -4.93 16.63 -6.15
CA HIS A 7 -6.14 15.99 -6.64
C HIS A 7 -6.69 15.09 -5.52
N GLN A 8 -7.98 15.24 -5.22
CA GLN A 8 -8.62 14.35 -4.26
C GLN A 8 -8.80 12.97 -4.91
N ILE A 9 -8.26 11.94 -4.28
CA ILE A 9 -8.42 10.54 -4.71
C ILE A 9 -9.80 9.97 -4.35
N PHE A 10 -10.50 10.59 -3.38
CA PHE A 10 -11.80 10.17 -2.86
C PHE A 10 -12.93 11.05 -3.39
N VAL A 11 -13.10 11.10 -4.71
CA VAL A 11 -14.20 11.83 -5.36
C VAL A 11 -15.24 10.83 -5.84
N TYR A 12 -16.52 11.11 -5.56
CA TYR A 12 -17.62 10.30 -6.04
C TYR A 12 -17.86 10.53 -7.54
N GLU A 13 -17.64 9.50 -8.36
CA GLU A 13 -17.96 9.55 -9.79
C GLU A 13 -19.36 8.99 -10.07
N HIS A 14 -20.14 9.72 -10.87
CA HIS A 14 -21.51 9.34 -11.23
C HIS A 14 -21.57 8.33 -12.39
N LYS A 15 -20.50 8.20 -13.18
CA LYS A 15 -20.44 7.28 -14.32
C LYS A 15 -19.78 5.97 -13.87
N ALA A 16 -20.57 4.91 -13.75
CA ALA A 16 -20.06 3.57 -13.49
C ALA A 16 -20.46 2.61 -14.63
N GLY A 17 -19.48 2.15 -15.41
CA GLY A 17 -19.68 1.15 -16.45
C GLY A 17 -19.71 -0.27 -15.87
N ARG A 18 -20.67 -1.11 -16.30
CA ARG A 18 -20.74 -2.52 -15.86
C ARG A 18 -19.52 -3.35 -16.28
N LEU A 19 -18.94 -3.05 -17.44
CA LEU A 19 -17.71 -3.69 -17.92
C LEU A 19 -16.49 -3.30 -17.08
N GLU A 20 -16.41 -2.03 -16.69
CA GLU A 20 -15.32 -1.51 -15.86
C GLU A 20 -15.34 -2.13 -14.46
N LEU A 21 -16.53 -2.32 -13.88
CA LEU A 21 -16.71 -3.10 -12.64
C LEU A 21 -16.14 -4.52 -12.78
N PHE A 22 -16.42 -5.21 -13.89
CA PHE A 22 -15.94 -6.58 -14.11
C PHE A 22 -14.41 -6.65 -14.19
N ILE A 23 -13.80 -5.75 -14.96
CA ILE A 23 -12.33 -5.62 -15.05
C ILE A 23 -11.74 -5.27 -13.68
N ARG A 24 -12.39 -4.37 -12.94
CA ARG A 24 -11.99 -3.97 -11.58
C ARG A 24 -11.98 -5.15 -10.62
N ILE A 25 -12.97 -6.05 -10.67
CA ILE A 25 -13.00 -7.25 -9.82
C ILE A 25 -11.81 -8.16 -10.12
N ILE A 26 -11.51 -8.42 -11.40
CA ILE A 26 -10.37 -9.28 -11.78
C ILE A 26 -9.05 -8.66 -11.30
N TYR A 27 -8.87 -7.35 -11.54
CA TYR A 27 -7.67 -6.64 -11.14
C TYR A 27 -7.53 -6.53 -9.61
N TRP A 28 -8.65 -6.34 -8.90
CA TRP A 28 -8.72 -6.36 -7.44
C TRP A 28 -8.27 -7.71 -6.87
N ILE A 29 -8.75 -8.84 -7.44
CA ILE A 29 -8.30 -10.19 -7.03
C ILE A 29 -6.80 -10.35 -7.25
N ALA A 30 -6.29 -9.93 -8.41
CA ALA A 30 -4.87 -10.03 -8.72
C ALA A 30 -3.99 -9.25 -7.73
N ILE A 31 -4.34 -7.98 -7.45
CA ILE A 31 -3.63 -7.18 -6.43
C ILE A 31 -3.79 -7.80 -5.04
N GLY A 32 -4.98 -8.29 -4.70
CA GLY A 32 -5.26 -8.92 -3.41
C GLY A 32 -4.33 -10.11 -3.15
N ILE A 33 -4.10 -10.95 -4.16
CA ILE A 33 -3.17 -12.09 -4.05
C ILE A 33 -1.73 -11.62 -3.84
N VAL A 34 -1.27 -10.63 -4.63
CA VAL A 34 0.09 -10.08 -4.48
C VAL A 34 0.29 -9.44 -3.10
N ALA A 35 -0.70 -8.65 -2.65
CA ALA A 35 -0.71 -8.04 -1.33
C ALA A 35 -0.66 -9.10 -0.23
N TRP A 36 -1.41 -10.20 -0.39
CA TRP A 36 -1.44 -11.27 0.60
C TRP A 36 -0.10 -12.01 0.72
N VAL A 37 0.51 -12.37 -0.41
CA VAL A 37 1.83 -13.03 -0.43
C VAL A 37 2.92 -12.10 0.14
N TYR A 38 2.94 -10.84 -0.29
CA TYR A 38 3.90 -9.86 0.23
C TYR A 38 3.67 -9.60 1.72
N GLY A 39 2.41 -9.53 2.16
CA GLY A 39 2.05 -9.38 3.56
C GLY A 39 2.53 -10.54 4.42
N LEU A 40 2.44 -11.77 3.92
CA LEU A 40 2.96 -12.94 4.61
C LEU A 40 4.49 -12.85 4.81
N LEU A 41 5.23 -12.47 3.76
CA LEU A 41 6.67 -12.24 3.85
C LEU A 41 7.01 -11.11 4.84
N ALA A 42 6.26 -10.01 4.80
CA ALA A 42 6.46 -8.89 5.71
C ALA A 42 6.19 -9.29 7.17
N MET A 43 5.17 -10.13 7.40
CA MET A 43 4.88 -10.70 8.71
C MET A 43 6.05 -11.53 9.23
N ILE A 44 6.62 -12.40 8.40
CA ILE A 44 7.81 -13.18 8.74
C ILE A 44 8.98 -12.25 9.09
N CYS A 45 9.22 -11.21 8.27
CA CYS A 45 10.26 -10.21 8.56
C CYS A 45 10.02 -9.49 9.89
N LEU A 46 8.78 -9.14 10.24
CA LEU A 46 8.47 -8.49 11.51
C LEU A 46 8.66 -9.43 12.71
N VAL A 47 8.27 -10.69 12.59
CA VAL A 47 8.48 -11.72 13.61
C VAL A 47 9.98 -11.95 13.84
N LEU A 48 10.75 -12.11 12.77
CA LEU A 48 12.21 -12.20 12.87
C LEU A 48 12.80 -10.93 13.48
N GLN A 49 12.31 -9.75 13.09
CA GLN A 49 12.77 -8.48 13.62
C GLN A 49 12.57 -8.39 15.12
N TRP A 50 11.44 -8.87 15.62
CA TRP A 50 11.14 -8.96 17.04
C TRP A 50 12.13 -9.86 17.77
N PHE A 51 12.44 -11.05 17.25
CA PHE A 51 13.49 -11.92 17.81
C PHE A 51 14.87 -11.25 17.82
N PHE A 52 15.24 -10.56 16.73
CA PHE A 52 16.49 -9.81 16.67
C PHE A 52 16.58 -8.73 17.75
N ILE A 53 15.47 -8.02 18.02
CA ILE A 53 15.45 -7.00 19.07
C ILE A 53 15.58 -7.64 20.45
N LEU A 54 14.91 -8.77 20.72
CA LEU A 54 14.99 -9.46 22.00
C LEU A 54 16.38 -10.01 22.31
N ILE A 55 17.06 -10.58 21.31
CA ILE A 55 18.37 -11.23 21.52
C ILE A 55 19.51 -10.21 21.45
N LEU A 56 19.47 -9.30 20.46
CA LEU A 56 20.58 -8.40 20.13
C LEU A 56 20.38 -6.97 20.63
N GLY A 57 19.19 -6.61 21.11
CA GLY A 57 18.86 -5.26 21.58
C GLY A 57 18.85 -4.19 20.48
N ARG A 58 18.92 -4.57 19.20
CA ARG A 58 18.95 -3.64 18.06
C ARG A 58 18.08 -4.09 16.92
N ARG A 59 17.58 -3.11 16.15
CA ARG A 59 16.75 -3.35 14.98
C ARG A 59 17.62 -3.62 13.75
N GLN A 60 17.21 -4.56 12.88
CA GLN A 60 17.94 -4.91 11.68
C GLN A 60 17.37 -4.12 10.50
N GLN A 61 18.23 -3.34 9.84
CA GLN A 61 17.79 -2.41 8.81
C GLN A 61 17.07 -3.12 7.65
N GLY A 62 17.62 -4.23 7.15
CA GLY A 62 17.02 -4.96 6.02
C GLY A 62 15.62 -5.50 6.28
N LEU A 63 15.34 -6.02 7.49
CA LEU A 63 14.01 -6.54 7.84
C LEU A 63 13.00 -5.38 7.98
N SER A 64 13.45 -4.26 8.55
CA SER A 64 12.62 -3.05 8.65
C SER A 64 12.34 -2.43 7.27
N ASP A 65 13.32 -2.39 6.38
CA ASP A 65 13.16 -1.85 5.03
C ASP A 65 12.21 -2.71 4.20
N PHE A 66 12.28 -4.04 4.33
CA PHE A 66 11.33 -4.95 3.68
C PHE A 66 9.90 -4.74 4.17
N ALA A 67 9.70 -4.68 5.50
CA ALA A 67 8.39 -4.41 6.08
C ALA A 67 7.87 -3.03 5.66
N LYS A 68 8.73 -2.01 5.61
CA LYS A 68 8.41 -0.67 5.12
C LYS A 68 7.91 -0.71 3.67
N GLY A 69 8.60 -1.43 2.78
CA GLY A 69 8.19 -1.57 1.38
C GLY A 69 6.81 -2.20 1.22
N TYR A 70 6.47 -3.19 2.06
CA TYR A 70 5.12 -3.76 2.09
C TYR A 70 4.08 -2.73 2.55
N PHE A 71 4.37 -1.95 3.59
CA PHE A 71 3.43 -0.93 4.06
C PHE A 71 3.22 0.19 3.04
N GLU A 72 4.26 0.65 2.36
CA GLU A 72 4.14 1.59 1.24
C GLU A 72 3.28 1.00 0.11
N TYR A 73 3.49 -0.28 -0.21
CA TYR A 73 2.70 -1.00 -1.21
C TYR A 73 1.21 -1.07 -0.87
N ILE A 74 0.85 -1.46 0.36
CA ILE A 74 -0.55 -1.64 0.74
C ILE A 74 -1.28 -0.32 0.92
N VAL A 75 -0.64 0.69 1.54
CA VAL A 75 -1.27 2.01 1.80
C VAL A 75 -1.60 2.72 0.49
N SER A 76 -0.70 2.67 -0.50
CA SER A 76 -0.93 3.23 -1.83
C SER A 76 -2.12 2.57 -2.57
N ARG A 77 -2.36 1.28 -2.32
CA ARG A 77 -3.40 0.49 -3.00
C ARG A 77 -4.71 0.36 -2.22
N MET A 78 -4.70 0.72 -0.94
CA MET A 78 -5.84 0.61 -0.04
C MET A 78 -7.10 1.30 -0.60
N PRO A 79 -7.05 2.54 -1.13
CA PRO A 79 -8.23 3.19 -1.70
C PRO A 79 -8.88 2.37 -2.82
N TYR A 80 -8.07 1.75 -3.68
CA TYR A 80 -8.57 0.92 -4.78
C TYR A 80 -9.12 -0.42 -4.26
N LEU A 81 -8.41 -1.06 -3.32
CA LEU A 81 -8.82 -2.32 -2.72
C LEU A 81 -10.14 -2.22 -1.93
N TYR A 82 -10.44 -1.06 -1.36
CA TYR A 82 -11.69 -0.82 -0.63
C TYR A 82 -12.76 -0.10 -1.47
N PHE A 83 -12.60 -0.06 -2.80
CA PHE A 83 -13.55 0.57 -3.74
C PHE A 83 -13.84 2.05 -3.43
N MET A 84 -12.87 2.76 -2.86
CA MET A 84 -12.97 4.18 -2.54
C MET A 84 -12.55 5.08 -3.72
N THR A 85 -11.91 4.50 -4.75
CA THR A 85 -11.50 5.16 -5.98
C THR A 85 -11.56 4.20 -7.15
N ASP A 86 -11.86 4.73 -8.34
CA ASP A 86 -11.79 4.00 -9.62
C ASP A 86 -10.42 4.11 -10.29
N VAL A 87 -9.55 4.96 -9.75
CA VAL A 87 -8.18 5.15 -10.26
C VAL A 87 -7.36 3.90 -9.97
N ARG A 88 -6.93 3.23 -11.04
CA ARG A 88 -6.06 2.05 -10.94
C ARG A 88 -4.70 2.43 -10.35
N PRO A 89 -4.22 1.75 -9.29
CA PRO A 89 -2.90 2.00 -8.74
C PRO A 89 -1.81 1.59 -9.74
N GLN A 90 -0.67 2.27 -9.68
CA GLN A 90 0.50 1.93 -10.47
C GLN A 90 1.08 0.58 -10.03
N VAL A 91 1.84 -0.07 -10.92
CA VAL A 91 2.49 -1.36 -10.62
C VAL A 91 3.53 -1.21 -9.51
N PHE A 92 4.26 -0.09 -9.49
CA PHE A 92 5.25 0.23 -8.46
C PHE A 92 4.63 1.10 -7.37
N PRO A 93 4.99 0.87 -6.08
CA PRO A 93 4.55 1.73 -5.00
C PRO A 93 5.25 3.10 -5.09
N ASP A 94 4.47 4.17 -4.96
CA ASP A 94 5.03 5.49 -4.70
C ASP A 94 5.54 5.56 -3.26
N PRO A 95 6.75 6.10 -3.01
CA PRO A 95 7.27 6.22 -1.66
C PRO A 95 6.35 7.12 -0.81
N VAL A 96 5.78 6.54 0.25
CA VAL A 96 4.85 7.25 1.13
C VAL A 96 5.64 8.06 2.15
N LYS A 97 5.52 9.39 2.09
CA LYS A 97 6.09 10.30 3.09
C LYS A 97 5.02 10.62 4.14
N ILE A 98 5.18 10.09 5.34
CA ILE A 98 4.32 10.42 6.49
C ILE A 98 5.00 11.57 7.25
N TYR A 99 4.36 12.73 7.26
CA TYR A 99 4.80 13.87 8.06
C TYR A 99 4.05 13.87 9.39
N ARG A 100 4.79 13.99 10.49
CA ARG A 100 4.21 14.26 11.80
C ARG A 100 4.45 15.73 12.09
N GLY A 101 3.37 16.48 12.35
CA GLY A 101 3.49 17.83 12.89
C GLY A 101 4.07 17.75 14.29
N GLU A 102 5.11 18.54 14.58
CA GLU A 102 5.58 18.74 15.94
C GLU A 102 4.57 19.66 16.64
N GLY A 103 3.94 19.15 17.69
CA GLY A 103 3.05 19.91 18.57
C GLY A 103 3.80 20.38 19.81
#